data_AF-A0A0D0DK29-F1
#
_entry.id   AF-A0A0D0DK29-F1
#
_cell.length_a   1.000
_cell.length_b   1.000
_cell.length_c   1.000
_cell.angle_alpha   90.00
_cell.angle_beta   90.00
_cell.angle_gamma   90.00
#
_symmetry.space_group_name_H-M   'P 1'
#
loop_
_entity.id
_entity.type
_entity.pdbx_description
1 polymer ?
#
loop_
_entity_poly.entity_id
_entity_poly.type
_entity_poly.pdbx_seq_one_letter_code
_entity_poly.pdbx_strand_id
1 'polypeptide(L)'
;MRVNKIIGEDVTSGDFEVLAVPPATTFDGMMMEDSYDDETSPSARGGKVLCATDLGLRKKTRVGMVGEKEKQWEIKMLLKPKVALESVVDIMD
;
A
#
# COMPACT_ATOMS: atom_id res chain seq x y z
N MET A 1 -8.82 -11.07 23.98
CA MET A 1 -8.88 -9.75 23.31
C MET A 1 -8.95 -8.65 24.37
N ARG A 2 -8.28 -7.52 24.16
CA ARG A 2 -8.40 -6.32 25.03
C ARG A 2 -9.25 -5.28 24.30
N VAL A 3 -10.46 -5.01 24.79
CA VAL A 3 -11.45 -4.12 24.14
C VAL A 3 -10.88 -2.74 23.86
N ASN A 4 -10.14 -2.17 24.81
CA ASN A 4 -9.51 -0.84 24.72
C ASN A 4 -8.65 -0.65 23.47
N LYS A 5 -7.91 -1.70 23.07
CA LYS A 5 -7.11 -1.68 21.83
C LYS A 5 -7.97 -1.74 20.57
N ILE A 6 -9.08 -2.49 20.63
CA ILE A 6 -9.98 -2.67 19.49
C ILE A 6 -10.73 -1.36 19.19
N ILE A 7 -11.14 -0.64 20.24
CA ILE A 7 -11.78 0.67 20.09
C ILE A 7 -10.77 1.79 19.80
N GLY A 8 -9.46 1.50 19.87
CA GLY A 8 -8.39 2.45 19.59
C GLY A 8 -8.19 3.52 20.67
N GLU A 9 -8.43 3.19 21.95
CA GLU A 9 -8.26 4.11 23.07
C GLU A 9 -6.80 4.66 23.18
N ASP A 10 -5.82 3.88 22.74
CA ASP A 10 -4.40 4.20 22.71
C ASP A 10 -3.94 4.95 21.44
N VAL A 11 -4.86 5.22 20.50
CA VAL A 11 -4.57 5.99 19.29
C VAL A 11 -4.56 7.48 19.63
N THR A 12 -3.36 8.06 19.66
CA THR A 12 -3.15 9.47 20.02
C THR A 12 -3.19 10.43 18.83
N SER A 13 -3.05 9.90 17.62
CA SER A 13 -3.08 10.65 16.37
C SER A 13 -3.31 9.68 15.22
N GLY A 14 -4.07 10.09 14.21
CA GLY A 14 -4.28 9.37 12.98
C GLY A 14 -4.18 10.30 11.79
N ASP A 15 -3.50 9.87 10.74
CA ASP A 15 -3.39 10.59 9.47
C ASP A 15 -3.70 9.66 8.30
N PHE A 16 -4.15 10.25 7.19
CA PHE A 16 -4.35 9.55 5.94
C PHE A 16 -3.38 10.10 4.90
N GLU A 17 -2.71 9.19 4.20
CA GLU A 17 -1.76 9.54 3.16
C GLU A 17 -2.14 8.87 1.85
N VAL A 18 -2.20 9.70 0.81
CA VAL A 18 -2.35 9.25 -0.57
C VAL A 18 -1.02 8.73 -1.07
N LEU A 19 -1.02 7.61 -1.79
CA LEU A 19 0.16 6.96 -2.34
C LEU A 19 0.10 6.97 -3.86
N ALA A 20 1.10 7.58 -4.48
CA ALA A 20 1.38 7.42 -5.90
C ALA A 20 2.65 6.57 -6.05
N VAL A 21 2.63 5.60 -6.97
CA VAL A 21 3.81 4.79 -7.29
C VAL A 21 4.57 5.45 -8.44
N PRO A 22 5.84 5.80 -8.25
CA PRO A 22 6.65 6.34 -9.34
C PRO A 22 6.88 5.31 -10.46
N PRO A 23 7.03 5.76 -11.72
CA PRO A 23 7.55 4.92 -12.80
C PRO A 23 8.89 4.25 -12.46
N ALA A 24 9.20 3.16 -13.16
CA ALA A 24 10.39 2.31 -13.02
C ALA A 24 10.55 1.61 -11.65
N THR A 25 9.59 1.79 -10.73
CA THR A 25 9.54 1.08 -9.44
C THR A 25 9.29 -0.41 -9.66
N THR A 26 9.97 -1.27 -8.91
CA THR A 26 9.71 -2.72 -8.94
C THR A 26 8.32 -3.00 -8.40
N PHE A 27 7.53 -3.77 -9.15
CA PHE A 27 6.21 -4.18 -8.72
C PHE A 27 6.28 -5.07 -7.46
N ASP A 28 5.45 -4.74 -6.48
CA ASP A 28 5.23 -5.53 -5.27
C ASP A 28 3.73 -5.73 -5.07
N GLY A 29 3.24 -6.94 -5.35
CA GLY A 29 1.83 -7.30 -5.20
C GLY A 29 1.32 -7.22 -3.76
N MET A 30 2.20 -7.15 -2.74
CA MET A 30 1.77 -6.86 -1.37
C MET A 30 1.34 -5.40 -1.18
N MET A 31 1.92 -4.48 -1.95
CA MET A 31 1.75 -3.03 -1.80
C MET A 31 1.03 -2.37 -2.98
N MET A 32 0.90 -3.06 -4.10
CA MET A 32 0.37 -2.55 -5.37
C MET A 32 -0.59 -3.57 -5.99
N GLU A 33 -1.39 -3.12 -6.94
CA GLU A 33 -2.26 -3.95 -7.79
C GLU A 33 -1.94 -3.64 -9.25
N ASP A 34 -1.73 -4.65 -10.09
CA ASP A 34 -1.58 -4.44 -11.53
C ASP A 34 -2.97 -4.31 -12.15
N SER A 35 -3.18 -3.24 -12.92
CA SER A 35 -4.47 -2.90 -13.53
C SER A 35 -4.84 -3.82 -14.68
N TYR A 36 -3.85 -4.54 -15.22
CA TYR A 36 -4.00 -5.38 -16.41
C TYR A 36 -3.72 -6.86 -16.10
N ASP A 37 -3.65 -7.22 -14.82
CA ASP A 37 -3.52 -8.63 -14.43
C ASP A 37 -4.87 -9.34 -14.62
N ASP A 38 -5.03 -10.02 -15.76
CA ASP A 38 -6.03 -11.06 -15.88
C ASP A 38 -5.53 -12.28 -15.10
N GLU A 39 -6.39 -12.92 -14.31
CA GLU A 39 -6.15 -14.08 -13.42
C GLU A 39 -5.43 -15.29 -14.07
N THR A 40 -5.11 -15.22 -15.36
CA THR A 40 -4.39 -16.20 -16.17
C THR A 40 -2.94 -15.81 -16.49
N SER A 41 -2.49 -14.61 -16.11
CA SER A 41 -1.17 -14.09 -16.46
C SER A 41 -0.15 -14.33 -15.31
N PRO A 42 1.07 -14.82 -15.59
CA PRO A 42 2.09 -15.02 -14.57
C PRO A 42 2.84 -13.71 -14.26
N SER A 43 2.13 -12.58 -14.15
CA SER A 43 2.68 -11.24 -13.87
C SER A 43 3.35 -11.13 -12.48
N ALA A 44 3.22 -12.15 -11.63
CA ALA A 44 3.75 -12.19 -10.26
C ALA A 44 5.29 -12.25 -10.12
N ARG A 45 6.08 -11.92 -11.16
CA ARG A 45 7.56 -11.99 -11.09
C ARG A 45 8.26 -10.74 -11.63
N GLY A 46 8.18 -9.65 -10.88
CA GLY A 46 9.23 -8.62 -10.88
C GLY A 46 9.26 -7.64 -12.04
N GLY A 47 8.10 -7.35 -12.65
CA GLY A 47 7.96 -6.28 -13.63
C GLY A 47 8.21 -4.89 -13.02
N LYS A 48 8.52 -3.92 -13.88
CA LYS A 48 8.62 -2.50 -13.51
C LYS A 48 7.31 -1.79 -13.78
N VAL A 49 6.98 -0.85 -12.91
CA VAL A 49 5.83 0.04 -13.07
C VAL A 49 6.10 1.02 -14.20
N LEU A 50 5.21 1.07 -15.19
CA LEU A 50 5.17 2.11 -16.20
C LEU A 50 4.62 3.42 -15.60
N CYS A 51 3.44 3.33 -14.97
CA CYS A 51 2.80 4.45 -14.30
C CYS A 51 1.79 3.98 -13.24
N ALA A 52 1.45 4.88 -12.31
CA ALA A 52 0.28 4.71 -11.47
C ALA A 52 -0.99 5.05 -12.29
N THR A 53 -1.94 4.13 -12.31
CA THR A 53 -3.27 4.31 -12.93
C THR A 53 -4.26 4.86 -11.91
N ASP A 54 -4.13 4.43 -10.66
CA ASP A 54 -4.92 4.89 -9.53
C ASP A 54 -4.04 5.12 -8.29
N LEU A 55 -4.45 6.08 -7.46
CA LEU A 55 -3.77 6.38 -6.21
C LEU A 55 -4.21 5.41 -5.11
N GLY A 56 -3.26 5.04 -4.25
CA GLY A 56 -3.50 4.27 -3.05
C GLY A 56 -3.81 5.17 -1.85
N LEU A 57 -4.22 4.54 -0.75
CA LEU A 57 -4.48 5.19 0.52
C LEU A 57 -3.93 4.35 1.67
N ARG A 58 -3.16 4.98 2.57
CA ARG A 58 -2.77 4.37 3.84
C ARG A 58 -3.18 5.23 5.02
N LYS A 59 -3.48 4.58 6.13
CA LYS A 59 -3.68 5.21 7.43
C LYS A 59 -2.43 5.05 8.27
N LYS A 60 -1.96 6.13 8.86
CA LYS A 60 -0.90 6.13 9.88
C LYS A 60 -1.52 6.44 11.22
N THR A 61 -1.33 5.56 12.20
CA THR A 61 -1.82 5.76 13.57
C THR A 61 -0.65 5.76 14.54
N ARG A 62 -0.58 6.79 15.38
CA ARG A 62 0.40 6.84 16.46
C ARG A 62 -0.21 6.24 17.71
N VAL A 63 0.33 5.09 18.12
CA VAL A 63 -0.08 4.42 19.34
C VAL A 63 0.84 4.88 20.48
N GLY A 64 0.26 5.39 21.56
CA GLY A 64 1.00 5.82 22.75
C GLY A 64 0.74 4.89 23.92
N MET A 65 1.77 4.30 24.51
CA MET A 65 1.66 3.67 25.83
C MET A 65 2.20 4.60 26.91
N VAL A 66 1.53 4.63 28.06
CA VAL A 66 2.03 5.26 29.28
C VAL A 66 3.26 4.46 29.74
N GLY A 67 4.46 5.03 29.59
CA GLY A 67 5.66 4.58 30.31
C GLY A 67 6.82 4.01 29.49
N GLU A 68 6.70 3.76 28.18
CA GLU A 68 7.81 3.22 27.39
C GLU A 68 8.13 4.01 26.12
N LYS A 69 9.41 3.94 25.76
CA LYS A 69 10.08 4.71 24.71
C LYS A 69 9.49 4.44 23.32
N GLU A 70 9.46 5.53 22.58
CA GLU A 70 9.21 5.67 21.14
C GLU A 70 7.78 5.44 20.63
N LYS A 71 7.28 6.55 20.06
CA LYS A 71 6.02 6.71 19.34
C LYS A 71 5.98 5.78 18.13
N GLN A 72 5.55 4.54 18.30
CA GLN A 72 5.41 3.60 17.20
C GLN A 72 4.24 4.04 16.30
N TRP A 73 4.55 4.32 15.04
CA TRP A 73 3.53 4.52 14.01
C TRP A 73 3.13 3.17 13.45
N GLU A 74 1.86 2.83 13.59
CA GLU A 74 1.24 1.74 12.87
C GLU A 74 0.80 2.26 11.50
N ILE A 75 1.16 1.53 10.44
CA ILE A 75 0.78 1.87 9.06
C ILE A 75 -0.13 0.76 8.55
N LYS A 76 -1.34 1.15 8.14
CA LYS A 76 -2.31 0.24 7.54
C LYS A 76 -2.63 0.70 6.11
N MET A 77 -2.34 -0.13 5.13
CA MET A 77 -2.80 0.08 3.76
C MET A 77 -4.31 -0.15 3.70
N LEU A 78 -5.04 0.85 3.23
CA LEU A 78 -6.49 0.82 3.10
C LEU A 78 -6.91 0.55 1.65
N LEU A 79 -6.16 1.12 0.71
CA LEU A 79 -6.31 0.91 -0.72
C LEU A 79 -4.92 0.78 -1.33
N LYS A 80 -4.67 -0.29 -2.07
CA LYS A 80 -3.43 -0.43 -2.84
C LYS A 80 -3.50 0.53 -4.04
N PRO A 81 -2.44 1.28 -4.35
CA PRO A 81 -2.34 1.96 -5.63
C PRO A 81 -2.42 0.93 -6.77
N LYS A 82 -3.13 1.30 -7.84
CA LYS A 82 -3.10 0.52 -9.07
C LYS A 82 -2.01 1.04 -9.99
N VAL A 83 -1.34 0.13 -10.67
CA VAL A 83 -0.25 0.43 -11.59
C VAL A 83 -0.46 -0.27 -12.92
N ALA A 84 0.11 0.29 -13.97
CA ALA A 84 0.37 -0.43 -15.20
C ALA A 84 1.84 -0.88 -15.18
N LEU A 85 2.12 -2.12 -15.56
CA LEU A 85 3.49 -2.59 -15.73
C LEU A 85 4.00 -2.29 -17.14
N GLU A 86 5.33 -2.15 -17.28
CA GLU A 86 5.98 -1.94 -18.59
C GLU A 86 5.63 -3.04 -19.60
N SER A 87 5.41 -4.28 -19.13
CA SER A 87 4.99 -5.43 -19.95
C SER A 87 3.64 -5.26 -20.65
N VAL A 88 2.80 -4.30 -20.24
CA VAL A 88 1.53 -4.04 -20.92
C VAL A 88 1.76 -3.54 -22.36
N VAL A 89 2.89 -2.86 -22.59
CA VAL A 89 3.27 -2.35 -23.91
C VAL A 89 3.61 -3.50 -24.85
N ASP A 90 4.29 -4.54 -24.34
CA ASP A 90 4.68 -5.72 -25.13
C ASP A 90 3.47 -6.54 -25.64
N ILE A 91 2.29 -6.36 -25.02
CA ILE A 91 1.05 -7.06 -25.41
C ILE A 91 0.30 -6.30 -26.53
N MET A 92 0.64 -5.04 -26.76
CA MET A 92 -0.06 -4.16 -27.71
C MET A 92 0.56 -4.11 -29.11
N ASP A 93 1.78 -4.65 -29.29
CA ASP A 93 2.46 -4.81 -30.59
C ASP A 93 2.16 -6.18 -31.24
#